data_AF-A0A832B712-F1
#
_entry.id   AF-A0A832B712-F1
#
_cell.length_a   1.000
_cell.length_b   1.000
_cell.length_c   1.000
_cell.angle_alpha   90.00
_cell.angle_beta   90.00
_cell.angle_gamma   90.00
#
_symmetry.space_group_name_H-M   'P 1'
#
loop_
_entity.id
_entity.type
_entity.pdbx_description
1 polymer ?
#
loop_
_entity_poly.entity_id
_entity_poly.type
_entity_poly.pdbx_seq_one_letter_code
_entity_poly.pdbx_strand_id
1 'polypeptide(L)'
;GFVLFLLVMGLLHDRLVTRELPPAAMAPSLWIVLGPVGVGAAALLDLARVAPSVLGPNAASIGTLTLVGASILWGFGAWWLLAVMALHGRYLHRGGIPYGIGWWAFTFPLGALTLATSSLANAWKLPIVSDIALGLFVGLVALWLIVTAGTIGSVATGNAWVRPSAPKMTSPGTAPADPASGSPVIDVADATSAAGGAPRSGGG
;
A
#
# COMPACT_ATOMS: atom_id res chain seq x y z
N GLY A 1 -1.88 4.18 -17.17
CA GLY A 1 -2.11 3.52 -15.87
C GLY A 1 -1.34 2.22 -15.73
N PHE A 2 -1.67 1.20 -16.53
CA PHE A 2 -1.11 -0.16 -16.38
C PHE A 2 0.42 -0.24 -16.47
N VAL A 3 1.06 0.48 -17.40
CA VAL A 3 2.54 0.52 -17.51
C VAL A 3 3.18 1.09 -16.23
N LEU A 4 2.59 2.15 -15.65
CA LEU A 4 3.04 2.72 -14.39
C LEU A 4 2.90 1.71 -13.23
N PHE A 5 1.82 0.93 -13.21
CA PHE A 5 1.66 -0.16 -12.25
C PHE A 5 2.80 -1.19 -12.36
N LEU A 6 3.14 -1.65 -13.57
CA LEU A 6 4.23 -2.62 -13.75
C LEU A 6 5.58 -2.08 -13.22
N LEU A 7 5.88 -0.80 -13.49
CA LEU A 7 7.10 -0.16 -13.00
C LEU A 7 7.14 -0.05 -11.47
N VAL A 8 6.04 0.41 -10.85
CA VAL A 8 5.94 0.54 -9.38
C VAL A 8 5.93 -0.83 -8.70
N MET A 9 5.28 -1.83 -9.31
CA MET A 9 5.26 -3.20 -8.79
C MET A 9 6.66 -3.82 -8.79
N GLY A 10 7.45 -3.61 -9.84
CA GLY A 10 8.84 -4.06 -9.88
C GLY A 10 9.68 -3.49 -8.73
N LEU A 11 9.54 -2.18 -8.47
CA LEU A 11 10.22 -1.51 -7.35
C LEU A 11 9.73 -2.00 -5.98
N LEU A 12 8.42 -2.24 -5.83
CA LEU A 12 7.84 -2.79 -4.60
C LEU A 12 8.29 -4.24 -4.34
N HIS A 13 8.37 -5.06 -5.38
CA HIS A 13 8.84 -6.43 -5.30
C HIS A 13 10.29 -6.49 -4.81
N ASP A 14 11.18 -5.69 -5.41
CA ASP A 14 12.58 -5.58 -4.97
C ASP A 14 12.69 -5.18 -3.50
N ARG A 15 11.88 -4.20 -3.08
CA ARG A 15 11.80 -3.78 -1.68
C ARG A 15 11.28 -4.88 -0.74
N LEU A 16 10.28 -5.66 -1.16
CA LEU A 16 9.71 -6.74 -0.34
C LEU A 16 10.65 -7.94 -0.23
N VAL A 17 11.52 -8.16 -1.21
CA VAL A 17 12.55 -9.22 -1.18
C VAL A 17 13.74 -8.80 -0.32
N THR A 18 14.10 -7.51 -0.34
CA THR A 18 15.28 -6.98 0.40
C THR A 18 14.97 -6.51 1.81
N ARG A 19 13.71 -6.33 2.19
CA ARG A 19 13.31 -5.86 3.53
C ARG A 19 12.34 -6.83 4.22
N GLU A 20 12.28 -6.76 5.54
CA GLU A 20 11.42 -7.62 6.36
C GLU A 20 9.94 -7.55 5.94
N LEU A 21 9.25 -8.69 6.05
CA LEU A 21 7.82 -8.84 5.72
C LEU A 21 6.99 -7.75 6.43
N PRO A 22 6.12 -7.01 5.71
CA PRO A 22 5.34 -5.94 6.30
C PRO A 22 4.55 -6.40 7.54
N PRO A 23 4.46 -5.56 8.58
CA PRO A 23 3.60 -5.81 9.74
C PRO A 23 2.16 -6.09 9.31
N ALA A 24 1.41 -6.88 10.10
CA ALA A 24 0.02 -7.27 9.78
C ALA A 24 -0.92 -6.07 9.49
N ALA A 25 -0.62 -4.88 10.03
CA ALA A 25 -1.34 -3.64 9.76
C ALA A 25 -1.23 -3.17 8.28
N MET A 26 -0.23 -3.64 7.53
CA MET A 26 -0.06 -3.35 6.10
C MET A 26 -0.73 -4.40 5.21
N ALA A 27 -1.50 -5.34 5.76
CA ALA A 27 -2.25 -6.31 4.97
C ALA A 27 -3.09 -5.69 3.82
N PRO A 28 -3.79 -4.53 3.99
CA PRO A 28 -4.54 -3.91 2.90
C PRO A 28 -3.68 -3.48 1.71
N SER A 29 -2.41 -3.12 1.90
CA SER A 29 -1.55 -2.66 0.80
C SER A 29 -1.17 -3.79 -0.16
N LEU A 30 -1.09 -5.03 0.32
CA LEU A 30 -0.80 -6.21 -0.50
C LEU A 30 -1.96 -6.56 -1.44
N TRP A 31 -3.20 -6.24 -1.06
CA TRP A 31 -4.35 -6.44 -1.92
C TRP A 31 -4.43 -5.44 -3.06
N ILE A 32 -3.88 -4.22 -2.90
CA ILE A 32 -3.96 -3.15 -3.92
C ILE A 32 -3.41 -3.61 -5.27
N VAL A 33 -2.44 -4.53 -5.28
CA VAL A 33 -1.87 -5.14 -6.50
C VAL A 33 -2.94 -5.79 -7.37
N LEU A 34 -3.98 -6.39 -6.77
CA LEU A 34 -5.07 -7.03 -7.51
C LEU A 34 -5.92 -6.02 -8.29
N GLY A 35 -5.93 -4.75 -7.89
CA GLY A 35 -6.75 -3.72 -8.52
C GLY A 35 -6.35 -3.46 -9.98
N PRO A 36 -5.11 -2.99 -10.24
CA PRO A 36 -4.63 -2.78 -11.60
C PRO A 36 -4.58 -4.05 -12.45
N VAL A 37 -4.33 -5.21 -11.83
CA VAL A 37 -4.35 -6.51 -12.52
C VAL A 37 -5.77 -6.85 -13.00
N GLY A 38 -6.77 -6.76 -12.11
CA GLY A 38 -8.16 -7.03 -12.44
C GLY A 38 -8.72 -6.05 -13.46
N VAL A 39 -8.51 -4.74 -13.25
CA VAL A 39 -8.95 -3.71 -14.20
C VAL A 39 -8.25 -3.88 -15.55
N GLY A 40 -6.96 -4.22 -15.57
CA GLY A 40 -6.22 -4.48 -16.80
C GLY A 40 -6.77 -5.68 -17.56
N ALA A 41 -7.06 -6.79 -16.87
CA ALA A 41 -7.66 -7.97 -17.47
C ALA A 41 -9.06 -7.68 -18.03
N ALA A 42 -9.91 -6.97 -17.28
CA ALA A 42 -11.24 -6.57 -17.72
C ALA A 42 -11.18 -5.67 -18.97
N ALA A 43 -10.29 -4.67 -18.99
CA ALA A 43 -10.12 -3.79 -20.13
C ALA A 43 -9.69 -4.53 -21.41
N LEU A 44 -8.81 -5.53 -21.29
CA LEU A 44 -8.44 -6.37 -22.42
C LEU A 44 -9.61 -7.24 -22.91
N LEU A 45 -10.42 -7.79 -22.01
CA LEU A 45 -11.62 -8.56 -22.37
C LEU A 45 -12.67 -7.68 -23.06
N ASP A 46 -12.87 -6.45 -22.59
CA ASP A 46 -13.77 -5.49 -23.23
C ASP A 46 -13.27 -5.11 -24.62
N LEU A 47 -11.95 -4.91 -24.78
CA LEU A 47 -11.35 -4.68 -26.09
C LEU A 47 -11.56 -5.88 -27.02
N ALA A 48 -11.42 -7.11 -26.53
CA ALA A 48 -11.68 -8.32 -27.31
C ALA A 48 -13.13 -8.39 -27.79
N ARG A 49 -14.09 -7.94 -26.97
CA ARG A 49 -15.52 -7.92 -27.30
C ARG A 49 -15.87 -6.89 -28.38
N VAL A 50 -15.27 -5.71 -28.34
CA VAL A 50 -15.54 -4.64 -29.31
C VAL A 50 -14.69 -4.74 -30.57
N ALA A 51 -13.55 -5.45 -30.54
CA ALA A 51 -12.65 -5.58 -31.68
C ALA A 51 -13.34 -5.90 -33.03
N PRO A 52 -14.32 -6.82 -33.12
CA PRO A 52 -15.02 -7.13 -34.36
C PRO A 52 -15.79 -5.95 -34.98
N SER A 53 -16.31 -5.03 -34.17
CA SER A 53 -17.10 -3.90 -34.66
C SER A 53 -16.27 -2.67 -35.04
N VAL A 54 -15.04 -2.56 -34.51
CA VAL A 54 -14.22 -1.33 -34.67
C VAL A 54 -12.94 -1.55 -35.47
N LEU A 55 -12.40 -2.77 -35.52
CA LEU A 55 -11.03 -3.03 -36.00
C LEU A 55 -10.94 -3.73 -37.36
N GLY A 56 -12.08 -3.97 -38.02
CA GLY A 56 -12.14 -4.48 -39.39
C GLY A 56 -11.30 -5.76 -39.59
N PRO A 57 -10.43 -5.84 -40.61
CA PRO A 57 -9.65 -7.07 -40.91
C PRO A 57 -8.76 -7.55 -39.76
N ASN A 58 -8.32 -6.66 -38.88
CA ASN A 58 -7.40 -7.00 -37.78
C ASN A 58 -8.12 -7.48 -36.51
N ALA A 59 -9.46 -7.46 -36.50
CA ALA A 59 -10.26 -7.74 -35.32
C ALA A 59 -9.98 -9.12 -34.71
N ALA A 60 -9.83 -10.16 -35.54
CA ALA A 60 -9.60 -11.52 -35.07
C ALA A 60 -8.25 -11.66 -34.33
N SER A 61 -7.18 -11.10 -34.90
CA SER A 61 -5.84 -11.14 -34.31
C SER A 61 -5.78 -10.34 -33.01
N ILE A 62 -6.39 -9.15 -32.98
CA ILE A 62 -6.42 -8.29 -31.79
C ILE A 62 -7.31 -8.91 -30.70
N GLY A 63 -8.46 -9.48 -31.06
CA GLY A 63 -9.33 -10.20 -30.13
C GLY A 63 -8.61 -11.39 -29.48
N THR A 64 -7.85 -12.15 -30.27
CA THR A 64 -7.04 -13.27 -29.74
C THR A 64 -5.94 -12.78 -28.80
N LEU A 65 -5.17 -11.76 -29.21
CA LEU A 65 -4.08 -11.21 -28.41
C LEU A 65 -4.56 -10.67 -27.06
N THR A 66 -5.68 -9.93 -27.08
CA THR A 66 -6.28 -9.34 -25.88
C THR A 66 -6.88 -10.39 -24.96
N LEU A 67 -7.51 -11.44 -25.49
CA LEU A 67 -7.99 -12.58 -24.70
C LEU A 67 -6.84 -13.33 -24.02
N VAL A 68 -5.74 -13.58 -24.73
CA VAL A 68 -4.54 -14.21 -24.15
C VAL A 68 -3.93 -13.32 -23.05
N GLY A 69 -3.77 -12.02 -23.32
CA GLY A 69 -3.25 -11.07 -22.33
C GLY A 69 -4.13 -10.98 -21.08
N ALA A 70 -5.46 -10.97 -21.25
CA ALA A 70 -6.40 -10.99 -20.12
C ALA A 70 -6.29 -12.27 -19.30
N SER A 71 -6.14 -13.42 -19.97
CA SER A 71 -6.00 -14.73 -19.32
C SER A 71 -4.72 -14.81 -18.47
N ILE A 72 -3.61 -14.26 -18.98
CA ILE A 72 -2.34 -14.18 -18.26
C ILE A 72 -2.49 -13.29 -17.02
N LEU A 73 -3.09 -12.10 -17.18
CA LEU A 73 -3.32 -11.17 -16.07
C LEU A 73 -4.24 -11.78 -15.01
N TRP A 74 -5.32 -12.43 -15.43
CA TRP A 74 -6.22 -13.12 -14.53
C TRP A 74 -5.53 -14.24 -13.76
N GLY A 75 -4.72 -15.06 -14.44
CA GLY A 75 -3.94 -16.13 -13.80
C GLY A 75 -2.96 -15.59 -12.75
N PHE A 76 -2.27 -14.49 -13.06
CA PHE A 76 -1.42 -13.80 -12.09
C PHE A 76 -2.23 -13.26 -10.90
N GLY A 77 -3.39 -12.64 -11.15
CA GLY A 77 -4.29 -12.15 -10.11
C GLY A 77 -4.81 -13.27 -9.20
N ALA A 78 -5.20 -14.41 -9.76
CA ALA A 78 -5.64 -15.57 -9.01
C ALA A 78 -4.52 -16.14 -8.12
N TRP A 79 -3.32 -16.30 -8.67
CA TRP A 79 -2.15 -16.72 -7.89
C TRP A 79 -1.83 -15.73 -6.76
N TRP A 80 -1.84 -14.42 -7.05
CA TRP A 80 -1.59 -13.39 -6.06
C TRP A 80 -2.63 -13.39 -4.95
N LEU A 81 -3.91 -13.57 -5.29
CA LEU A 81 -4.98 -13.70 -4.32
C LEU A 81 -4.71 -14.88 -3.37
N LEU A 82 -4.32 -16.04 -3.89
CA LEU A 82 -3.98 -17.20 -3.06
C LEU A 82 -2.80 -16.90 -2.12
N ALA A 83 -1.76 -16.23 -2.60
CA ALA A 83 -0.60 -15.85 -1.79
C ALA A 83 -0.99 -14.92 -0.64
N VAL A 84 -1.81 -13.89 -0.94
CA VAL A 84 -2.28 -12.93 0.07
C VAL A 84 -3.25 -13.58 1.06
N MET A 85 -4.12 -14.49 0.61
CA MET A 85 -5.03 -15.27 1.46
C MET A 85 -4.26 -16.19 2.42
N ALA A 86 -3.22 -16.87 1.95
CA ALA A 86 -2.35 -17.69 2.79
C ALA A 86 -1.65 -16.85 3.87
N LEU A 87 -1.18 -15.66 3.51
CA LEU A 87 -0.58 -14.73 4.46
C LEU A 87 -1.60 -14.22 5.49
N HIS A 88 -2.84 -13.92 5.07
CA HIS A 88 -3.93 -13.54 5.98
C HIS A 88 -4.25 -14.65 6.98
N GLY A 89 -4.30 -15.91 6.53
CA GLY A 89 -4.45 -17.06 7.41
C GLY A 89 -3.36 -17.09 8.49
N ARG A 90 -2.10 -16.87 8.09
CA ARG A 90 -0.97 -16.81 9.05
C ARG A 90 -1.11 -15.68 10.06
N TYR A 91 -1.61 -14.51 9.65
CA TYR A 91 -1.85 -13.40 10.58
C TYR A 91 -2.99 -13.71 11.55
N LEU A 92 -4.04 -14.39 11.09
CA LEU A 92 -5.16 -14.80 11.94
C LEU A 92 -4.70 -15.75 13.05
N HIS A 93 -3.78 -16.67 12.75
CA HIS A 93 -3.17 -17.57 13.74
C HIS A 93 -2.24 -16.89 14.74
N ARG A 94 -1.73 -15.68 14.45
CA ARG A 94 -0.74 -14.96 15.28
C ARG A 94 -1.32 -13.79 16.09
N GLY A 95 -2.63 -13.76 16.29
CA GLY A 95 -3.31 -12.71 17.06
C GLY A 95 -4.20 -11.78 16.23
N GLY A 96 -4.43 -12.10 14.95
CA GLY A 96 -5.36 -11.38 14.10
C GLY A 96 -4.79 -10.09 13.49
N ILE A 97 -5.60 -9.46 12.64
CA ILE A 97 -5.31 -8.17 12.04
C ILE A 97 -6.17 -7.14 12.78
N PRO A 98 -5.58 -6.11 13.41
CA PRO A 98 -6.36 -5.05 14.03
C PRO A 98 -7.27 -4.40 12.99
N TYR A 99 -8.54 -4.22 13.33
CA TYR A 99 -9.47 -3.49 12.48
C TYR A 99 -9.03 -2.02 12.39
N GLY A 100 -9.06 -1.47 11.18
CA GLY A 100 -8.81 -0.05 10.94
C GLY A 100 -9.50 0.39 9.66
N ILE A 101 -9.67 1.69 9.49
CA ILE A 101 -10.36 2.26 8.32
C ILE A 101 -9.74 1.81 6.97
N GLY A 102 -8.45 1.46 6.98
CA GLY A 102 -7.73 0.91 5.83
C GLY A 102 -8.27 -0.42 5.29
N TRP A 103 -9.15 -1.11 6.01
CA TRP A 103 -9.80 -2.34 5.51
C TRP A 103 -10.68 -2.10 4.27
N TRP A 104 -11.12 -0.86 4.03
CA TRP A 104 -11.79 -0.52 2.78
C TRP A 104 -10.92 -0.76 1.53
N ALA A 105 -9.58 -0.77 1.67
CA ALA A 105 -8.69 -1.04 0.55
C ALA A 105 -8.74 -2.51 0.07
N PHE A 106 -9.40 -3.42 0.79
CA PHE A 106 -9.59 -4.81 0.35
C PHE A 106 -10.72 -4.97 -0.68
N THR A 107 -11.77 -4.14 -0.60
CA THR A 107 -13.00 -4.34 -1.40
C THR A 107 -12.78 -4.00 -2.87
N PHE A 108 -12.09 -2.91 -3.18
CA PHE A 108 -11.84 -2.49 -4.56
C PHE A 108 -11.04 -3.53 -5.36
N PRO A 109 -9.87 -4.02 -4.89
CA PRO A 109 -9.08 -4.98 -5.65
C PRO A 109 -9.78 -6.32 -5.83
N LEU A 110 -10.52 -6.79 -4.82
CA LEU A 110 -11.33 -8.00 -4.93
C LEU A 110 -12.48 -7.81 -5.94
N GLY A 111 -13.11 -6.62 -5.95
CA GLY A 111 -14.12 -6.25 -6.94
C GLY A 111 -13.58 -6.23 -8.36
N ALA A 112 -12.40 -5.64 -8.58
CA ALA A 112 -11.74 -5.63 -9.88
C ALA A 112 -11.44 -7.05 -10.40
N LEU A 113 -10.94 -7.95 -9.54
CA LEU A 113 -10.70 -9.33 -9.90
C LEU A 113 -12.01 -10.10 -10.16
N THR A 114 -13.06 -9.84 -9.37
CA THR A 114 -14.40 -10.43 -9.57
C THR A 114 -14.95 -10.04 -10.95
N LEU A 115 -14.88 -8.75 -11.31
CA LEU A 115 -15.31 -8.25 -12.60
C LEU A 115 -14.53 -8.91 -13.75
N ALA A 116 -13.20 -8.98 -13.64
CA ALA A 116 -12.36 -9.64 -14.63
C ALA A 116 -12.74 -11.12 -14.81
N THR A 117 -12.98 -11.82 -13.70
CA THR A 117 -13.37 -13.24 -13.71
C THR A 117 -14.73 -13.44 -14.37
N SER A 118 -15.72 -12.59 -14.06
CA SER A 118 -17.03 -12.62 -14.70
C SER A 118 -16.94 -12.35 -16.22
N SER A 119 -16.12 -11.39 -16.63
CA SER A 119 -15.89 -11.11 -18.05
C SER A 119 -15.20 -12.28 -18.75
N LEU A 120 -14.28 -12.96 -18.07
CA LEU A 120 -13.55 -14.13 -18.60
C LEU A 120 -14.46 -15.37 -18.68
N ALA A 121 -15.33 -15.59 -17.69
CA ALA A 121 -16.30 -16.68 -17.68
C ALA A 121 -17.19 -16.66 -18.94
N ASN A 122 -17.66 -15.46 -19.31
CA ASN A 122 -18.42 -15.23 -20.53
C ASN A 122 -17.61 -15.49 -21.81
N ALA A 123 -16.30 -15.21 -21.79
CA ALA A 123 -15.42 -15.43 -22.94
C ALA A 123 -15.07 -16.91 -23.15
N TRP A 124 -14.75 -17.62 -22.05
CA TRP A 124 -14.34 -19.04 -22.11
C TRP A 124 -15.53 -20.00 -22.15
N LYS A 125 -16.71 -19.57 -21.70
CA LYS A 125 -17.92 -20.41 -21.57
C LYS A 125 -17.70 -21.69 -20.75
N LEU A 126 -16.78 -21.62 -19.78
CA LEU A 126 -16.48 -22.71 -18.86
C LEU A 126 -17.25 -22.52 -17.54
N PRO A 127 -18.05 -23.51 -17.10
CA PRO A 127 -18.82 -23.41 -15.85
C PRO A 127 -17.95 -23.09 -14.63
N ILE A 128 -16.77 -23.74 -14.54
CA ILE A 128 -15.85 -23.57 -13.42
C ILE A 128 -15.40 -22.11 -13.21
N VAL A 129 -15.24 -21.33 -14.29
CA VAL A 129 -14.85 -19.91 -14.18
C VAL A 129 -16.02 -19.07 -13.70
N SER A 130 -17.25 -19.45 -14.05
CA SER A 130 -18.48 -18.82 -13.56
C SER A 130 -18.65 -19.07 -12.06
N ASP A 131 -18.38 -20.29 -11.60
CA ASP A 131 -18.42 -20.65 -10.17
C ASP A 131 -17.36 -19.88 -9.37
N ILE A 132 -16.15 -19.72 -9.92
CA ILE A 132 -15.11 -18.89 -9.29
C ILE A 132 -15.55 -17.43 -9.23
N ALA A 133 -16.15 -16.89 -10.29
CA ALA A 133 -16.67 -15.52 -10.30
C ALA A 133 -17.75 -15.32 -9.22
N LEU A 134 -18.67 -16.28 -9.08
CA LEU A 134 -19.68 -16.27 -8.03
C LEU A 134 -19.05 -16.33 -6.63
N GLY A 135 -18.08 -17.22 -6.42
CA GLY A 135 -17.36 -17.32 -5.15
C GLY A 135 -16.64 -16.03 -4.76
N LEU A 136 -15.96 -15.38 -5.73
CA LEU A 136 -15.32 -14.09 -5.52
C LEU A 136 -16.34 -12.99 -5.19
N PHE A 137 -17.49 -12.99 -5.87
CA PHE A 137 -18.58 -12.04 -5.60
C PHE A 137 -19.18 -12.21 -4.20
N VAL A 138 -19.46 -13.45 -3.78
CA VAL A 138 -19.95 -13.74 -2.42
C VAL A 138 -18.91 -13.32 -1.38
N GLY A 139 -17.63 -13.61 -1.61
CA GLY A 139 -16.54 -13.17 -0.76
C GLY A 139 -16.43 -11.65 -0.67
N LEU A 140 -16.62 -10.95 -1.78
CA LEU A 140 -16.64 -9.48 -1.83
C LEU A 140 -17.79 -8.90 -1.01
N VAL A 141 -19.00 -9.44 -1.14
CA VAL A 141 -20.16 -9.00 -0.36
C VAL A 141 -19.94 -9.25 1.13
N ALA A 142 -19.44 -10.43 1.50
CA ALA A 142 -19.12 -10.74 2.89
C ALA A 142 -18.08 -9.79 3.48
N LEU A 143 -16.99 -9.54 2.75
CA LEU A 143 -15.96 -8.58 3.13
C LEU A 143 -16.54 -7.17 3.28
N TRP A 144 -17.36 -6.73 2.32
CA TRP A 144 -18.00 -5.41 2.36
C TRP A 144 -18.89 -5.25 3.61
N LEU A 145 -19.67 -6.27 3.97
CA LEU A 145 -20.50 -6.27 5.18
C LEU A 145 -19.65 -6.19 6.44
N ILE A 146 -18.57 -6.97 6.54
CA ILE A 146 -17.63 -6.94 7.68
C ILE A 146 -17.03 -5.55 7.84
N VAL A 147 -16.52 -4.97 6.75
CA VAL A 147 -15.87 -3.65 6.78
C VAL A 147 -16.88 -2.55 7.12
N THR A 148 -18.10 -2.64 6.61
CA THR A 148 -19.18 -1.70 6.90
C THR A 148 -19.60 -1.77 8.36
N ALA A 149 -19.82 -2.96 8.91
CA ALA A 149 -20.16 -3.16 10.32
C ALA A 149 -19.06 -2.64 11.25
N GLY A 150 -17.79 -2.94 10.94
CA GLY A 150 -16.63 -2.41 11.66
C GLY A 150 -16.55 -0.88 11.59
N THR A 151 -16.89 -0.28 10.43
CA THR A 151 -16.87 1.17 10.25
C THR A 151 -17.94 1.82 11.11
N ILE A 152 -19.17 1.27 11.11
CA ILE A 152 -20.28 1.76 11.92
C ILE A 152 -19.91 1.69 13.41
N GLY A 153 -19.37 0.57 13.88
CA GLY A 153 -18.94 0.42 15.28
C GLY A 153 -17.81 1.38 15.67
N SER A 154 -16.85 1.60 14.77
CA SER A 154 -15.73 2.53 14.99
C SER A 154 -16.17 3.99 15.02
N VAL A 155 -17.14 4.37 14.17
CA VAL A 155 -17.75 5.70 14.17
C VAL A 155 -18.59 5.92 15.43
N ALA A 156 -19.41 4.94 15.81
CA ALA A 156 -20.27 5.02 16.99
C ALA A 156 -19.48 5.14 18.31
N THR A 157 -18.27 4.57 18.36
CA THR A 157 -17.38 4.64 19.54
C THR A 157 -16.42 5.83 19.53
N GLY A 158 -16.46 6.69 18.50
CA GLY A 158 -15.55 7.84 18.35
C GLY A 158 -14.10 7.47 18.03
N ASN A 159 -13.80 6.19 17.79
CA ASN A 159 -12.44 5.68 17.58
C ASN A 159 -12.00 5.66 16.11
N ALA A 160 -12.86 6.04 15.17
CA ALA A 160 -12.58 6.01 13.74
C ALA A 160 -11.33 6.81 13.30
N TRP A 161 -10.96 7.83 14.08
CA TRP A 161 -9.89 8.78 13.74
C TRP A 161 -8.78 8.85 14.78
N VAL A 162 -8.77 7.95 15.76
CA VAL A 162 -7.73 7.93 16.80
C VAL A 162 -6.41 7.52 16.15
N ARG A 163 -5.47 8.47 16.04
CA ARG A 163 -4.12 8.20 15.55
C ARG A 163 -3.43 7.26 16.55
N PRO A 164 -2.63 6.27 16.09
CA PRO A 164 -1.74 5.55 16.98
C PRO A 164 -0.92 6.57 17.77
N SER A 165 -1.02 6.54 19.09
CA SER A 165 -0.21 7.41 19.96
C SER A 165 1.25 7.20 19.58
N ALA A 166 1.94 8.29 19.22
CA ALA A 166 3.37 8.21 18.92
C ALA A 166 4.07 7.50 20.09
N PRO A 167 5.02 6.58 19.83
CA PRO A 167 5.82 6.01 20.90
C PRO A 167 6.33 7.14 21.77
N LYS A 168 6.09 7.06 23.08
CA LYS A 168 6.68 8.01 24.04
C LYS A 168 8.18 7.93 23.80
N MET A 169 8.75 8.92 23.12
CA MET A 169 10.18 9.14 23.16
C MET A 169 10.45 9.44 24.63
N THR A 170 10.92 8.42 25.35
CA THR A 170 11.58 8.64 26.62
C THR A 170 12.69 9.60 26.29
N SER A 171 12.53 10.88 26.67
CA SER A 171 13.60 11.85 26.61
C SER A 171 14.83 11.16 27.20
N PRO A 172 16.00 11.21 26.53
CA PRO A 172 17.23 10.69 27.11
C PRO A 172 17.27 11.22 28.53
N GLY A 173 17.23 10.32 29.50
CA GLY A 173 17.30 10.69 30.91
C GLY A 173 18.49 11.62 31.04
N THR A 174 18.30 12.72 31.74
CA THR A 174 19.38 13.58 32.19
C THR A 174 20.46 12.67 32.76
N ALA A 175 21.52 12.45 31.98
CA ALA A 175 22.69 11.75 32.46
C ALA A 175 23.17 12.51 33.70
N PRO A 176 23.57 11.84 34.79
CA PRO A 176 24.17 12.52 35.92
C PRO A 176 25.32 13.38 35.39
N ALA A 177 25.32 14.67 35.73
CA ALA A 177 26.40 15.57 35.34
C ALA A 177 27.74 14.95 35.75
N ASP A 178 28.58 14.66 34.76
CA ASP A 178 29.95 14.21 34.98
C ASP A 178 30.73 15.38 35.63
N PRO A 179 31.22 15.24 36.88
CA PRO A 179 31.95 16.31 37.56
C PRO A 179 33.34 16.57 36.96
N ALA A 180 33.74 15.87 35.88
CA ALA A 180 35.07 15.98 35.29
C ALA A 180 35.17 16.84 34.01
N SER A 181 34.09 17.43 33.47
CA SER A 181 34.19 18.29 32.27
C SER A 181 34.51 19.75 32.61
N GLY A 182 35.68 19.99 33.21
CA GLY A 182 36.28 21.32 33.26
C GLY A 182 36.79 21.71 31.87
N SER A 183 35.98 22.41 31.08
CA SER A 183 36.43 23.05 29.84
C SER A 183 36.48 24.56 30.08
N PRO A 184 37.63 25.24 29.88
CA PRO A 184 37.70 26.68 30.04
C PRO A 184 36.94 27.33 28.88
N VAL A 185 35.88 28.07 29.19
CA VAL A 185 35.19 28.93 28.23
C VAL A 185 36.15 30.06 27.90
N ILE A 186 36.74 30.04 26.71
CA ILE A 186 37.38 31.23 26.14
C ILE A 186 36.25 32.10 25.63
N ASP A 187 35.97 33.19 26.36
CA ASP A 187 34.98 34.19 25.97
C ASP A 187 35.56 35.05 24.82
N VAL A 188 34.94 34.98 23.65
CA VAL A 188 35.35 35.70 22.43
C VAL A 188 34.84 37.16 22.46
N ALA A 189 34.45 37.67 23.62
CA ALA A 189 34.02 39.05 23.81
C ALA A 189 35.17 40.07 24.02
N ASP A 190 36.40 39.63 24.33
CA ASP A 190 37.51 40.55 24.67
C ASP A 190 38.41 40.98 23.50
N ALA A 191 38.15 40.53 22.26
CA ALA A 191 39.02 40.82 21.12
C ALA A 191 38.76 42.17 20.42
N THR A 192 37.88 43.04 20.92
CA THR A 192 37.52 44.33 20.26
C THR A 192 37.70 45.59 21.11
N SER A 193 38.50 45.55 22.19
CA SER A 193 38.84 46.74 23.00
C SER A 193 40.31 47.19 22.91
N ALA A 194 41.10 46.67 21.98
CA ALA A 194 42.52 47.01 21.82
C ALA A 194 42.81 47.93 20.62
N ALA A 195 41.98 48.96 20.41
CA ALA A 195 42.27 50.03 19.46
C ALA A 195 41.68 51.36 19.92
N GLY A 196 42.42 52.11 20.74
CA GLY A 196 42.17 53.55 20.95
C GLY A 196 42.39 54.01 22.37
N GLY A 197 43.51 54.70 22.64
CA GLY A 197 43.69 55.43 23.89
C GLY A 197 45.12 55.90 24.13
N ALA A 198 45.48 57.04 23.56
CA ALA A 198 46.73 57.75 23.81
C ALA A 198 46.86 58.24 25.28
N PRO A 199 48.08 58.37 25.84
CA PRO A 199 48.27 58.83 27.21
C PRO A 199 48.53 60.35 27.30
N ARG A 200 47.74 61.07 28.12
CA ARG A 200 48.07 62.40 28.68
C ARG A 200 47.63 62.45 30.15
N SER A 201 48.61 62.43 31.06
CA SER A 201 49.05 63.54 31.96
C SER A 201 48.38 63.49 33.33
N GLY A 202 49.06 63.58 34.49
CA GLY A 202 50.46 63.88 34.77
C GLY A 202 50.77 63.84 36.28
N GLY A 203 51.98 64.26 36.64
CA GLY A 203 52.46 64.60 37.99
C GLY A 203 53.62 65.59 37.77
N GLY A 204 53.76 66.68 38.53
CA GLY A 204 53.93 66.66 39.97
C GLY A 204 55.42 66.64 40.23
#